data_AF-A0A2P9BA88-F1
#
_entry.id   AF-A0A2P9BA88-F1
#
_cell.length_a   1.000
_cell.length_b   1.000
_cell.length_c   1.000
_cell.angle_alpha   90.00
_cell.angle_beta   90.00
_cell.angle_gamma   90.00
#
_symmetry.space_group_name_H-M   'P 1'
#
loop_
_entity.id
_entity.type
_entity.pdbx_description
1 polymer ?
#
loop_
_entity_poly.entity_id
_entity_poly.type
_entity_poly.pdbx_seq_one_letter_code
_entity_poly.pdbx_strand_id
1 'polypeptide(L)'
;MKLHYSEILLFSLLLNILEHNNNKTYITPHTSTITSRVLSECDLYIPKYDNDESMKSVKGNFDRQMSQRFEEYHKHMNVKRRKCKEQCDKDIQKIILKDKMEKSLEEKIEKGCLKCGCGLGGVAAGVGIFGGLGTYGWKIAATAAAYETAKQAGIDAGVSAAIVEIKKLSFIRQCLGVEWSKFINGSNYSTVKGLVEAIKDAMFSTEKTCTIKNGNINRVCDAITTESDGWLSSAVKAGNNAAIAETTMVETTKLDEVIAASTHSYNAIGYSVTAILIIVLIMVIIYLILRYRRKKKMIKKAQYTKLLNK
;
A
#
# COMPACT_ATOMS: atom_id res chain seq x y z
N MET A 1 17.43 -5.31 3.29
CA MET A 1 17.45 -4.43 2.10
C MET A 1 18.29 -5.00 0.93
N LYS A 2 18.32 -6.33 0.70
CA LYS A 2 19.10 -6.94 -0.42
C LYS A 2 18.30 -7.91 -1.31
N LEU A 3 17.02 -8.19 -1.01
CA LEU A 3 16.20 -9.16 -1.75
C LEU A 3 15.29 -8.54 -2.84
N HIS A 4 15.09 -7.22 -2.84
CA HIS A 4 14.19 -6.56 -3.81
C HIS A 4 14.88 -6.16 -5.12
N TYR A 5 16.19 -6.33 -5.24
CA TYR A 5 16.90 -5.99 -6.49
C TYR A 5 16.74 -7.10 -7.55
N SER A 6 16.63 -8.36 -7.14
CA SER A 6 16.44 -9.51 -8.04
C SER A 6 15.06 -9.56 -8.68
N GLU A 7 13.99 -9.15 -7.98
CA GLU A 7 12.63 -9.17 -8.53
C GLU A 7 12.38 -8.08 -9.58
N ILE A 8 12.96 -6.89 -9.38
CA ILE A 8 12.86 -5.77 -10.35
C ILE A 8 13.62 -6.10 -11.65
N LEU A 9 14.74 -6.82 -11.54
CA LEU A 9 15.56 -7.25 -12.67
C LEU A 9 14.88 -8.38 -13.48
N LEU A 10 14.17 -9.30 -12.81
CA LEU A 10 13.36 -10.34 -13.45
C LEU A 10 12.16 -9.76 -14.23
N PHE A 11 11.53 -8.69 -13.73
CA PHE A 11 10.42 -8.01 -14.41
C PHE A 11 10.86 -7.28 -15.69
N SER A 12 12.05 -6.69 -15.68
CA SER A 12 12.62 -6.00 -16.86
C SER A 12 13.07 -6.99 -17.93
N LEU A 13 13.50 -8.20 -17.54
CA LEU A 13 13.83 -9.28 -18.49
C LEU A 13 12.59 -9.79 -19.26
N LEU A 14 11.45 -9.98 -18.57
CA LEU A 14 10.20 -10.44 -19.18
C LEU A 14 9.60 -9.41 -20.17
N LEU A 15 9.79 -8.12 -19.91
CA LEU A 15 9.33 -7.03 -20.80
C LEU A 15 10.14 -6.96 -22.10
N ASN A 16 11.45 -7.20 -22.06
CA ASN A 16 12.29 -7.23 -23.27
C ASN A 16 12.00 -8.43 -24.18
N ILE A 17 11.51 -9.55 -23.64
CA ILE A 17 11.14 -10.75 -24.43
C ILE A 17 9.82 -10.53 -25.19
N LEU A 18 8.90 -9.71 -24.66
CA LEU A 18 7.63 -9.41 -25.33
C LEU A 18 7.77 -8.42 -26.50
N GLU A 19 8.79 -7.56 -26.47
CA GLU A 19 9.01 -6.52 -27.50
C GLU A 19 9.77 -7.05 -28.74
N HIS A 20 10.47 -8.19 -28.64
CA HIS A 20 11.31 -8.73 -29.70
C HIS A 20 10.66 -9.85 -30.54
N ASN A 21 9.41 -9.69 -30.97
CA ASN A 21 8.80 -10.59 -31.97
C ASN A 21 8.69 -9.90 -33.34
N ASN A 22 9.82 -9.83 -34.04
CA ASN A 22 9.94 -9.29 -35.39
C ASN A 22 9.54 -10.34 -36.45
N ASN A 23 8.30 -10.81 -36.44
CA ASN A 23 7.78 -11.62 -37.54
C ASN A 23 7.32 -10.69 -38.69
N LYS A 24 8.28 -10.33 -39.54
CA LYS A 24 8.05 -9.56 -40.76
C LYS A 24 7.53 -10.51 -41.85
N THR A 25 6.24 -10.48 -42.15
CA THR A 25 5.69 -11.15 -43.34
C THR A 25 6.07 -10.36 -44.59
N TYR A 26 7.07 -10.84 -45.32
CA TYR A 26 7.45 -10.35 -46.65
C TYR A 26 6.38 -10.83 -47.64
N ILE A 27 5.71 -9.89 -48.31
CA ILE A 27 4.78 -10.18 -49.41
C ILE A 27 5.59 -10.14 -50.71
N THR A 28 5.76 -11.29 -51.34
CA THR A 28 6.39 -11.46 -52.65
C THR A 28 5.50 -10.82 -53.72
N PRO A 29 6.00 -9.89 -54.54
CA PRO A 29 5.23 -9.33 -55.64
C PRO A 29 5.18 -10.33 -56.79
N HIS A 30 3.99 -10.86 -57.09
CA HIS A 30 3.76 -11.66 -58.29
C HIS A 30 3.48 -10.70 -59.45
N THR A 31 4.46 -10.52 -60.32
CA THR A 31 4.29 -9.76 -61.57
C THR A 31 3.44 -10.60 -62.53
N SER A 32 2.19 -10.20 -62.73
CA SER A 32 1.37 -10.78 -63.80
C SER A 32 1.77 -10.12 -65.12
N THR A 33 2.35 -10.90 -66.03
CA THR A 33 2.64 -10.48 -67.39
C THR A 33 1.33 -10.14 -68.07
N ILE A 34 1.07 -8.84 -68.28
CA ILE A 34 -0.06 -8.37 -69.06
C ILE A 34 0.25 -8.71 -70.52
N THR A 35 -0.22 -9.86 -70.99
CA THR A 35 -0.36 -10.12 -72.42
C THR A 35 -1.45 -9.17 -72.91
N SER A 36 -1.02 -8.05 -73.47
CA SER A 36 -1.92 -7.12 -74.15
C SER A 36 -2.59 -7.85 -75.30
N ARG A 37 -3.84 -8.28 -75.11
CA ARG A 37 -4.74 -8.63 -76.20
C ARG A 37 -5.19 -7.32 -76.84
N VAL A 38 -4.28 -6.63 -77.54
CA VAL A 38 -4.70 -5.63 -78.51
C VAL A 38 -5.47 -6.40 -79.56
N LEU A 39 -6.79 -6.21 -79.61
CA LEU A 39 -7.61 -6.66 -80.71
C LEU A 39 -7.12 -5.88 -81.94
N SER A 40 -6.28 -6.52 -82.74
CA SER A 40 -5.95 -6.06 -84.09
C SER A 40 -7.27 -5.95 -84.86
N GLU A 41 -7.63 -4.74 -85.27
CA GLU A 41 -8.71 -4.54 -86.23
C GLU A 41 -8.33 -5.26 -87.53
N CYS A 42 -8.86 -6.47 -87.73
CA CYS A 42 -8.89 -7.08 -89.04
C CYS A 42 -10.12 -6.53 -89.76
N ASP A 43 -9.93 -5.99 -90.96
CA ASP A 43 -11.01 -5.57 -91.85
C ASP A 43 -11.95 -6.76 -92.11
N LEU A 44 -13.09 -6.75 -91.43
CA LEU A 44 -14.14 -7.74 -91.64
C LEU A 44 -14.68 -7.52 -93.04
N TYR A 45 -14.45 -8.48 -93.94
CA TYR A 45 -15.26 -8.63 -95.15
C TYR A 45 -16.73 -8.69 -94.70
N ILE A 46 -17.52 -7.65 -94.99
CA ILE A 46 -18.95 -7.58 -94.72
C ILE A 46 -19.67 -8.16 -95.94
N PRO A 47 -20.07 -9.44 -95.94
CA PRO A 47 -20.89 -9.92 -97.04
C PRO A 47 -22.27 -9.26 -96.98
N LYS A 48 -22.73 -8.71 -98.10
CA LYS A 48 -24.07 -8.11 -98.25
C LYS A 48 -25.15 -9.21 -98.26
N TYR A 49 -25.46 -9.76 -97.09
CA TYR A 49 -26.58 -10.70 -96.88
C TYR A 49 -27.80 -10.05 -96.20
N ASP A 50 -27.90 -8.72 -96.19
CA ASP A 50 -28.98 -7.98 -95.49
C ASP A 50 -30.40 -8.31 -95.98
N ASN A 51 -30.53 -8.88 -97.18
CA ASN A 51 -31.81 -9.24 -97.79
C ASN A 51 -32.01 -10.76 -97.97
N ASP A 52 -31.10 -11.60 -97.47
CA ASP A 52 -31.31 -13.06 -97.47
C ASP A 52 -32.31 -13.41 -96.36
N GLU A 53 -33.43 -14.04 -96.75
CA GLU A 53 -34.53 -14.41 -95.86
C GLU A 53 -34.07 -15.38 -94.75
N SER A 54 -33.11 -16.25 -95.06
CA SER A 54 -32.48 -17.13 -94.08
C SER A 54 -31.61 -16.36 -93.08
N MET A 55 -30.81 -15.38 -93.55
CA MET A 55 -29.94 -14.56 -92.70
C MET A 55 -30.75 -13.62 -91.80
N LYS A 56 -31.86 -13.06 -92.29
CA LYS A 56 -32.79 -12.26 -91.46
C LYS A 56 -33.37 -13.07 -90.31
N SER A 57 -33.75 -14.33 -90.56
CA SER A 57 -34.28 -15.21 -89.52
C SER A 57 -33.23 -15.57 -88.45
N VAL A 58 -31.98 -15.81 -88.86
CA VAL A 58 -30.85 -16.10 -87.96
C VAL A 58 -30.49 -14.87 -87.13
N LYS A 59 -30.40 -13.69 -87.76
CA LYS A 59 -30.16 -12.42 -87.07
C LYS A 59 -31.26 -12.09 -86.07
N GLY A 60 -32.53 -12.26 -86.46
CA GLY A 60 -33.67 -12.06 -85.55
C GLY A 60 -33.65 -13.02 -84.35
N ASN A 61 -33.30 -14.29 -84.55
CA ASN A 61 -33.14 -15.25 -83.46
C ASN A 61 -31.94 -14.94 -82.56
N PHE A 62 -30.81 -14.50 -83.14
CA PHE A 62 -29.63 -14.12 -82.40
C PHE A 62 -29.87 -12.87 -81.56
N ASP A 63 -30.49 -11.83 -82.13
CA ASP A 63 -30.87 -10.60 -81.43
C ASP A 63 -31.86 -10.90 -80.30
N ARG A 64 -32.83 -11.80 -80.52
CA ARG A 64 -33.78 -12.22 -79.48
C ARG A 64 -33.09 -12.96 -78.33
N GLN A 65 -32.19 -13.89 -78.64
CA GLN A 65 -31.42 -14.61 -77.61
C GLN A 65 -30.43 -13.71 -76.87
N MET A 66 -29.75 -12.80 -77.58
CA MET A 66 -28.83 -11.84 -76.98
C MET A 66 -29.56 -10.85 -76.08
N SER A 67 -30.72 -10.36 -76.50
CA SER A 67 -31.54 -9.47 -75.69
C SER A 67 -31.97 -10.13 -74.37
N GLN A 68 -32.40 -11.40 -74.42
CA GLN A 68 -32.72 -12.18 -73.21
C GLN A 68 -31.51 -12.38 -72.30
N ARG A 69 -30.34 -12.76 -72.83
CA ARG A 69 -29.11 -12.92 -72.04
C ARG A 69 -28.63 -11.60 -71.42
N PHE A 70 -28.71 -10.50 -72.15
CA PHE A 70 -28.35 -9.19 -71.61
C PHE A 70 -29.26 -8.79 -70.46
N GLU A 71 -30.56 -9.06 -70.58
CA GLU A 71 -31.52 -8.75 -69.52
C GLU A 71 -31.32 -9.63 -68.29
N GLU A 72 -31.06 -10.93 -68.47
CA GLU A 72 -30.67 -11.84 -67.38
C GLU A 72 -29.36 -11.44 -66.72
N TYR A 73 -28.34 -11.09 -67.51
CA TYR A 73 -27.04 -10.63 -67.02
C TYR A 73 -27.18 -9.33 -66.22
N HIS A 74 -27.96 -8.37 -66.72
CA HIS A 74 -28.26 -7.12 -66.01
C HIS A 74 -29.00 -7.37 -64.69
N LYS A 75 -29.99 -8.28 -64.67
CA LYS A 75 -30.69 -8.70 -63.45
C LYS A 75 -29.70 -9.32 -62.45
N HIS A 76 -28.83 -10.22 -62.88
CA HIS A 76 -27.83 -10.86 -62.03
C HIS A 76 -26.79 -9.87 -61.47
N MET A 77 -26.32 -8.95 -62.31
CA MET A 77 -25.40 -7.87 -61.92
C MET A 77 -26.05 -6.97 -60.87
N ASN A 78 -27.29 -6.53 -61.10
CA ASN A 78 -28.01 -5.67 -60.16
C ASN A 78 -28.23 -6.34 -58.80
N VAL A 79 -28.57 -7.64 -58.78
CA VAL A 79 -28.73 -8.41 -57.53
C VAL A 79 -27.41 -8.50 -56.76
N LYS A 80 -26.29 -8.82 -57.44
CA LYS A 80 -24.96 -8.85 -56.80
C LYS A 80 -24.54 -7.48 -56.27
N ARG A 81 -24.80 -6.41 -57.03
CA ARG A 81 -24.51 -5.03 -56.62
C ARG A 81 -25.30 -4.61 -55.38
N ARG A 82 -26.59 -4.98 -55.32
CA ARG A 82 -27.43 -4.77 -54.12
C ARG A 82 -26.88 -5.52 -52.90
N LYS A 83 -26.53 -6.80 -53.06
CA LYS A 83 -25.97 -7.62 -51.97
C LYS A 83 -24.67 -7.05 -51.40
N CYS A 84 -23.73 -6.62 -52.26
CA CYS A 84 -22.49 -5.98 -51.79
C CYS A 84 -22.76 -4.65 -51.08
N LYS A 85 -23.72 -3.85 -51.56
CA LYS A 85 -24.08 -2.57 -50.93
C LYS A 85 -24.69 -2.78 -49.55
N GLU A 86 -25.66 -3.70 -49.42
CA GLU A 86 -26.24 -4.07 -48.12
C GLU A 86 -25.20 -4.64 -47.16
N GLN A 87 -24.26 -5.47 -47.65
CA GLN A 87 -23.20 -6.02 -46.82
C GLN A 87 -22.26 -4.92 -46.30
N CYS A 88 -21.86 -4.00 -47.19
CA CYS A 88 -21.03 -2.85 -46.82
C CYS A 88 -21.74 -1.95 -45.80
N ASP A 89 -23.03 -1.65 -46.00
CA ASP A 89 -23.83 -0.85 -45.07
C ASP A 89 -23.95 -1.53 -43.69
N LYS A 90 -24.14 -2.85 -43.65
CA LYS A 90 -24.14 -3.64 -42.40
C LYS A 90 -22.79 -3.59 -41.68
N ASP A 91 -21.70 -3.74 -42.41
CA ASP A 91 -20.36 -3.72 -41.83
C ASP A 91 -19.99 -2.32 -41.31
N ILE A 92 -20.37 -1.26 -42.03
CA ILE A 92 -20.25 0.14 -41.59
C ILE A 92 -21.05 0.37 -40.31
N GLN A 93 -22.31 -0.06 -40.25
CA GLN A 93 -23.13 0.08 -39.04
C GLN A 93 -22.52 -0.66 -37.85
N LYS A 94 -21.97 -1.86 -38.06
CA LYS A 94 -21.30 -2.64 -37.01
C LYS A 94 -20.05 -1.94 -36.47
N ILE A 95 -19.25 -1.32 -37.36
CA ILE A 95 -18.08 -0.52 -36.97
C ILE A 95 -18.49 0.70 -36.16
N ILE A 96 -19.52 1.44 -36.61
CA ILE A 96 -20.04 2.62 -35.90
C ILE A 96 -20.55 2.26 -34.50
N LEU A 97 -21.32 1.17 -34.39
CA LEU A 97 -21.84 0.67 -33.10
C LEU A 97 -20.71 0.30 -32.14
N LYS A 98 -19.68 -0.39 -32.65
CA LYS A 98 -18.51 -0.79 -31.86
C LYS A 98 -17.70 0.42 -31.40
N ASP A 99 -17.48 1.40 -32.26
CA ASP A 99 -16.75 2.64 -31.90
C ASP A 99 -17.54 3.44 -30.85
N LYS A 100 -18.87 3.50 -30.96
CA LYS A 100 -19.75 4.16 -29.97
C LYS A 100 -19.71 3.49 -28.60
N MET A 101 -19.73 2.15 -28.57
CA MET A 101 -19.58 1.35 -27.33
C MET A 101 -18.22 1.61 -26.67
N GLU A 102 -17.12 1.50 -27.43
CA GLU A 102 -15.75 1.76 -26.93
C GLU A 102 -15.62 3.20 -26.39
N LYS A 103 -16.16 4.20 -27.09
CA LYS A 103 -16.12 5.61 -26.68
C LYS A 103 -16.91 5.85 -25.39
N SER A 104 -18.07 5.23 -25.25
CA SER A 104 -18.89 5.32 -24.02
C SER A 104 -18.25 4.64 -22.82
N LEU A 105 -17.52 3.54 -23.05
CA LEU A 105 -16.81 2.82 -22.01
C LEU A 105 -15.60 3.62 -21.53
N GLU A 106 -14.85 4.24 -22.46
CA GLU A 106 -13.76 5.14 -22.13
C GLU A 106 -14.24 6.38 -21.36
N GLU A 107 -15.33 7.03 -21.79
CA GLU A 107 -15.85 8.22 -21.11
C GLU A 107 -16.31 7.92 -19.67
N LYS A 108 -16.87 6.72 -19.44
CA LYS A 108 -17.21 6.24 -18.10
C LYS A 108 -15.98 5.97 -17.24
N ILE A 109 -14.94 5.35 -17.81
CA ILE A 109 -13.68 5.09 -17.10
C ILE A 109 -12.96 6.41 -16.78
N GLU A 110 -12.97 7.38 -17.70
CA GLU A 110 -12.33 8.69 -17.52
C GLU A 110 -13.07 9.53 -16.45
N LYS A 111 -14.41 9.57 -16.46
CA LYS A 111 -15.21 10.17 -15.37
C LYS A 111 -15.02 9.46 -14.03
N GLY A 112 -14.91 8.13 -14.04
CA GLY A 112 -14.64 7.33 -12.85
C GLY A 112 -13.27 7.65 -12.25
N CYS A 113 -12.24 7.73 -13.10
CA CYS A 113 -10.86 8.04 -12.71
C CYS A 113 -10.72 9.49 -12.21
N LEU A 114 -11.41 10.46 -12.81
CA LEU A 114 -11.41 11.86 -12.35
C LEU A 114 -12.07 12.02 -10.98
N LYS A 115 -13.20 11.33 -10.75
CA LYS A 115 -13.87 11.30 -9.44
C LYS A 115 -13.02 10.61 -8.36
N CYS A 116 -12.32 9.54 -8.73
CA CYS A 116 -11.45 8.81 -7.81
C CYS A 116 -10.19 9.62 -7.46
N GLY A 117 -9.59 10.33 -8.43
CA GLY A 117 -8.45 11.22 -8.22
C GLY A 117 -8.72 12.39 -7.27
N CYS A 118 -9.90 13.02 -7.36
CA CYS A 118 -10.31 14.05 -6.39
C CYS A 118 -10.57 13.48 -4.99
N GLY A 119 -11.08 12.25 -4.87
CA GLY A 119 -11.28 11.58 -3.58
C GLY A 119 -9.96 11.18 -2.91
N LEU A 120 -8.99 10.68 -3.69
CA LEU A 120 -7.66 10.29 -3.22
C LEU A 120 -6.80 11.49 -2.79
N GLY A 121 -6.94 12.65 -3.45
CA GLY A 121 -6.27 13.89 -3.06
C GLY A 121 -6.67 14.40 -1.67
N GLY A 122 -7.93 14.17 -1.24
CA GLY A 122 -8.40 14.53 0.10
C GLY A 122 -7.98 13.54 1.19
N VAL A 123 -7.94 12.25 0.88
CA VAL A 123 -7.56 11.20 1.85
C VAL A 123 -6.06 11.20 2.12
N ALA A 124 -5.21 11.50 1.13
CA ALA A 124 -3.76 11.60 1.32
C ALA A 124 -3.37 12.68 2.35
N ALA A 125 -4.08 13.81 2.38
CA ALA A 125 -3.88 14.85 3.38
C ALA A 125 -4.33 14.40 4.79
N GLY A 126 -5.40 13.62 4.89
CA GLY A 126 -5.88 13.07 6.17
C GLY A 126 -4.94 12.03 6.77
N VAL A 127 -4.48 11.06 5.98
CA VAL A 127 -3.63 9.95 6.48
C VAL A 127 -2.23 10.45 6.89
N GLY A 128 -1.70 11.47 6.22
CA GLY A 128 -0.41 12.08 6.58
C GLY A 128 -0.42 12.84 7.91
N ILE A 129 -1.52 13.52 8.24
CA ILE A 129 -1.64 14.35 9.46
C ILE A 129 -2.02 13.49 10.67
N PHE A 130 -2.96 12.55 10.51
CA PHE A 130 -3.43 11.72 11.62
C PHE A 130 -2.49 10.54 11.94
N GLY A 131 -1.81 9.96 10.95
CA GLY A 131 -0.87 8.86 11.16
C GLY A 131 0.40 9.27 11.91
N GLY A 132 0.91 10.48 11.63
CA GLY A 132 2.13 11.01 12.25
C GLY A 132 1.93 11.51 13.68
N LEU A 133 0.88 12.29 13.96
CA LEU A 133 0.65 12.84 15.31
C LEU A 133 0.12 11.79 16.30
N GLY A 134 -0.76 10.88 15.86
CA GLY A 134 -1.36 9.90 16.76
C GLY A 134 -0.35 8.86 17.27
N THR A 135 0.45 8.28 16.37
CA THR A 135 1.40 7.22 16.72
C THR A 135 2.62 7.75 17.48
N TYR A 136 3.13 8.93 17.10
CA TYR A 136 4.24 9.58 17.80
C TYR A 136 3.83 10.09 19.19
N GLY A 137 2.65 10.71 19.30
CA GLY A 137 2.10 11.16 20.58
C GLY A 137 1.83 9.99 21.54
N TRP A 138 1.27 8.88 21.05
CA TRP A 138 1.08 7.67 21.85
C TRP A 138 2.41 7.11 22.35
N LYS A 139 3.44 7.02 21.49
CA LYS A 139 4.75 6.50 21.88
C LYS A 139 5.37 7.33 23.00
N ILE A 140 5.29 8.65 22.93
CA ILE A 140 5.78 9.55 23.98
C ILE A 140 5.01 9.32 25.29
N ALA A 141 3.67 9.32 25.24
CA ALA A 141 2.84 9.14 26.43
C ALA A 141 3.05 7.76 27.08
N ALA A 142 3.13 6.70 26.27
CA ALA A 142 3.38 5.34 26.74
C ALA A 142 4.78 5.19 27.36
N THR A 143 5.78 5.84 26.76
CA THR A 143 7.15 5.89 27.31
C THR A 143 7.19 6.62 28.65
N ALA A 144 6.50 7.77 28.77
CA ALA A 144 6.41 8.49 30.04
C ALA A 144 5.72 7.65 31.12
N ALA A 145 4.63 6.97 30.79
CA ALA A 145 3.93 6.07 31.72
C ALA A 145 4.80 4.88 32.16
N ALA A 146 5.62 4.35 31.25
CA ALA A 146 6.60 3.29 31.56
C ALA A 146 7.62 3.76 32.61
N TYR A 147 8.18 4.97 32.43
CA TYR A 147 9.12 5.56 33.39
C TYR A 147 8.51 5.79 34.77
N GLU A 148 7.29 6.35 34.84
CA GLU A 148 6.59 6.54 36.12
C GLU A 148 6.31 5.19 36.82
N THR A 149 5.88 4.19 36.06
CA THR A 149 5.65 2.82 36.58
C THR A 149 6.93 2.20 37.13
N ALA A 150 8.05 2.33 36.39
CA ALA A 150 9.34 1.81 36.80
C ALA A 150 9.86 2.49 38.07
N LYS A 151 9.73 3.81 38.15
CA LYS A 151 10.12 4.60 39.33
C LYS A 151 9.32 4.18 40.56
N GLN A 152 8.00 3.99 40.42
CA GLN A 152 7.15 3.56 41.52
C GLN A 152 7.52 2.15 42.00
N ALA A 153 7.70 1.21 41.07
CA ALA A 153 8.15 -0.16 41.40
C ALA A 153 9.50 -0.16 42.12
N GLY A 154 10.45 0.67 41.67
CA GLY A 154 11.72 0.90 42.34
C GLY A 154 11.57 1.41 43.77
N ILE A 155 10.72 2.42 43.99
CA ILE A 155 10.43 2.95 45.33
C ILE A 155 9.87 1.84 46.23
N ASP A 156 8.89 1.07 45.75
CA ASP A 156 8.23 0.02 46.53
C ASP A 156 9.22 -1.11 46.91
N ALA A 157 10.08 -1.51 45.97
CA ALA A 157 11.15 -2.48 46.21
C ALA A 157 12.20 -1.95 47.20
N GLY A 158 12.61 -0.69 47.05
CA GLY A 158 13.57 -0.05 47.94
C GLY A 158 13.07 0.10 49.37
N VAL A 159 11.83 0.54 49.55
CA VAL A 159 11.16 0.61 50.86
C VAL A 159 11.09 -0.78 51.48
N SER A 160 10.66 -1.79 50.72
CA SER A 160 10.55 -3.17 51.20
C SER A 160 11.90 -3.72 51.66
N ALA A 161 12.97 -3.52 50.88
CA ALA A 161 14.31 -3.97 51.23
C ALA A 161 14.88 -3.26 52.46
N ALA A 162 14.68 -1.94 52.58
CA ALA A 162 15.10 -1.17 53.75
C ALA A 162 14.39 -1.67 55.02
N ILE A 163 13.07 -1.92 54.96
CA ILE A 163 12.29 -2.47 56.08
C ILE A 163 12.83 -3.85 56.51
N VAL A 164 13.18 -4.71 55.55
CA VAL A 164 13.72 -6.04 55.84
C VAL A 164 15.03 -5.94 56.62
N GLU A 165 15.94 -5.06 56.22
CA GLU A 165 17.21 -4.86 56.95
C GLU A 165 17.00 -4.22 58.33
N ILE A 166 16.09 -3.25 58.44
CA ILE A 166 15.74 -2.63 59.74
C ILE A 166 15.23 -3.68 60.73
N LYS A 167 14.40 -4.63 60.28
CA LYS A 167 13.90 -5.73 61.13
C LYS A 167 15.00 -6.67 61.62
N LYS A 168 16.16 -6.73 60.96
CA LYS A 168 17.32 -7.54 61.38
C LYS A 168 18.16 -6.86 62.47
N LEU A 169 18.01 -5.55 62.66
CA LEU A 169 18.81 -4.79 63.62
C LEU A 169 18.50 -5.25 65.05
N SER A 170 19.55 -5.65 65.77
CA SER A 170 19.46 -6.28 67.09
C SER A 170 18.78 -5.38 68.14
N PHE A 171 18.95 -4.06 68.04
CA PHE A 171 18.35 -3.10 68.96
C PHE A 171 16.86 -2.86 68.67
N ILE A 172 16.36 -3.14 67.47
CA ILE A 172 14.96 -2.95 67.06
C ILE A 172 14.05 -4.11 67.51
N ARG A 173 14.59 -5.14 68.18
CA ARG A 173 13.85 -6.30 68.68
C ARG A 173 12.62 -5.94 69.52
N GLN A 174 12.65 -4.81 70.23
CA GLN A 174 11.53 -4.32 71.06
C GLN A 174 10.40 -3.65 70.26
N CYS A 175 10.61 -3.41 68.96
CA CYS A 175 9.70 -2.73 68.03
C CYS A 175 9.34 -3.63 66.83
N LEU A 176 9.49 -4.95 66.96
CA LEU A 176 9.17 -5.91 65.88
C LEU A 176 7.69 -5.91 65.47
N GLY A 177 6.80 -5.54 66.39
CA GLY A 177 5.36 -5.41 66.12
C GLY A 177 4.95 -4.12 65.41
N VAL A 178 5.90 -3.22 65.11
CA VAL A 178 5.61 -1.99 64.37
C VAL A 178 5.35 -2.30 62.90
N GLU A 179 4.28 -1.72 62.37
CA GLU A 179 4.00 -1.72 60.94
C GLU A 179 4.86 -0.67 60.22
N TRP A 180 6.13 -1.04 59.95
CA TRP A 180 7.15 -0.14 59.41
C TRP A 180 6.78 0.55 58.08
N SER A 181 5.88 -0.05 57.28
CA SER A 181 5.36 0.55 56.04
C SER A 181 4.60 1.86 56.25
N LYS A 182 4.11 2.14 57.47
CA LYS A 182 3.47 3.43 57.80
C LYS A 182 4.47 4.57 57.98
N PHE A 183 5.73 4.25 58.29
CA PHE A 183 6.76 5.22 58.65
C PHE A 183 7.84 5.34 57.58
N ILE A 184 8.09 4.27 56.82
CA ILE A 184 9.11 4.23 55.78
C ILE A 184 8.43 4.24 54.41
N ASN A 185 8.81 5.20 53.57
CA ASN A 185 8.25 5.40 52.25
C ASN A 185 9.32 5.96 51.30
N GLY A 186 8.93 6.26 50.05
CA GLY A 186 9.82 6.73 49.00
C GLY A 186 10.63 8.00 49.33
N SER A 187 10.19 8.81 50.30
CA SER A 187 10.89 10.05 50.68
C SER A 187 12.05 9.85 51.65
N ASN A 188 12.06 8.74 52.41
CA ASN A 188 12.96 8.60 53.56
C ASN A 188 13.76 7.29 53.60
N TYR A 189 13.43 6.28 52.80
CA TYR A 189 14.13 4.97 52.80
C TYR A 189 15.59 5.04 52.34
N SER A 190 15.94 6.04 51.54
CA SER A 190 17.22 6.13 50.82
C SER A 190 18.32 6.87 51.58
N THR A 191 18.02 7.39 52.78
CA THR A 191 18.98 8.17 53.57
C THR A 191 18.97 7.74 55.04
N VAL A 192 20.15 7.80 55.67
CA VAL A 192 20.27 7.49 57.11
C VAL A 192 19.39 8.44 57.91
N LYS A 193 19.44 9.75 57.62
CA LYS A 193 18.61 10.76 58.30
C LYS A 193 17.11 10.45 58.19
N GLY A 194 16.63 10.11 57.00
CA GLY A 194 15.23 9.77 56.78
C GLY A 194 14.80 8.53 57.59
N LEU A 195 15.65 7.50 57.63
CA LEU A 195 15.39 6.32 58.44
C LEU A 195 15.43 6.61 59.95
N VAL A 196 16.34 7.47 60.41
CA VAL A 196 16.41 7.94 61.81
C VAL A 196 15.09 8.59 62.22
N GLU A 197 14.56 9.48 61.39
CA GLU A 197 13.28 10.16 61.63
C GLU A 197 12.11 9.16 61.64
N ALA A 198 12.06 8.27 60.65
CA ALA A 198 11.03 7.21 60.58
C ALA A 198 11.05 6.29 61.80
N ILE A 199 12.24 5.94 62.33
CA ILE A 199 12.34 5.10 63.52
C ILE A 199 11.92 5.85 64.79
N LYS A 200 12.19 7.16 64.89
CA LYS A 200 11.70 7.99 66.00
C LYS A 200 10.17 8.07 66.00
N ASP A 201 9.56 8.27 64.84
CA ASP A 201 8.10 8.33 64.69
C ASP A 201 7.45 6.97 64.99
N ALA A 202 8.04 5.88 64.49
CA ALA A 202 7.65 4.53 64.82
C ALA A 202 7.67 4.26 66.33
N MET A 203 8.72 4.71 67.02
CA MET A 203 8.83 4.56 68.47
C MET A 203 7.78 5.37 69.22
N PHE A 204 7.52 6.61 68.80
CA PHE A 204 6.47 7.45 69.38
C PHE A 204 5.10 6.77 69.31
N SER A 205 4.78 6.08 68.20
CA SER A 205 3.53 5.33 68.06
C SER A 205 3.37 4.14 69.03
N THR A 206 4.48 3.68 69.61
CA THR A 206 4.50 2.58 70.59
C THR A 206 4.59 3.06 72.04
N GLU A 207 4.38 4.36 72.29
CA GLU A 207 4.57 5.04 73.59
C GLU A 207 6.01 4.98 74.13
N LYS A 208 6.96 4.56 73.30
CA LYS A 208 8.39 4.52 73.61
C LYS A 208 9.01 5.81 73.11
N THR A 209 9.18 6.80 73.97
CA THR A 209 9.77 8.09 73.56
C THR A 209 11.29 8.10 73.74
N CYS A 210 11.99 8.88 72.91
CA CYS A 210 13.41 9.20 73.11
C CYS A 210 13.62 10.26 74.20
N THR A 211 12.95 10.07 75.34
CA THR A 211 13.13 10.93 76.52
C THR A 211 14.08 10.25 77.51
N ILE A 212 14.93 11.05 78.15
CA ILE A 212 15.80 10.57 79.22
C ILE A 212 14.92 10.40 80.47
N LYS A 213 14.72 9.17 80.94
CA LYS A 213 14.03 8.89 82.20
C LYS A 213 15.03 8.31 83.20
N ASN A 214 15.25 8.99 84.32
CA ASN A 214 16.18 8.57 85.38
C ASN A 214 17.60 8.23 84.86
N GLY A 215 18.11 9.01 83.91
CA GLY A 215 19.45 8.80 83.32
C GLY A 215 19.56 7.66 82.30
N ASN A 216 18.48 6.90 82.05
CA ASN A 216 18.42 5.84 81.05
C ASN A 216 17.63 6.31 79.81
N ILE A 217 18.25 6.18 78.64
CA ILE A 217 17.62 6.38 77.34
C ILE A 217 17.15 5.03 76.77
N ASN A 218 16.08 5.02 75.98
CA ASN A 218 15.63 3.80 75.31
C ASN A 218 16.77 3.27 74.41
N ARG A 219 17.04 1.95 74.47
CA ARG A 219 18.12 1.29 73.71
C ARG A 219 18.11 1.60 72.21
N VAL A 220 16.94 1.77 71.62
CA VAL A 220 16.79 2.14 70.19
C VAL A 220 17.18 3.61 69.97
N CYS A 221 16.75 4.51 70.85
CA CYS A 221 17.12 5.93 70.78
C CYS A 221 18.61 6.16 71.03
N ASP A 222 19.22 5.40 71.94
CA ASP A 222 20.65 5.45 72.23
C ASP A 222 21.47 5.07 71.00
N ALA A 223 21.18 3.90 70.41
CA ALA A 223 21.87 3.39 69.23
C ALA A 223 21.77 4.33 68.01
N ILE A 224 20.61 4.96 67.82
CA ILE A 224 20.37 5.89 66.71
C ILE A 224 21.02 7.27 66.96
N THR A 225 21.19 7.67 68.22
CA THR A 225 21.82 8.97 68.55
C THR A 225 23.34 8.89 68.52
N THR A 226 23.91 7.72 68.83
CA THR A 226 25.36 7.51 68.92
C THR A 226 25.99 7.06 67.60
N GLU A 227 25.33 6.18 66.83
CA GLU A 227 25.96 5.55 65.66
C GLU A 227 24.96 5.18 64.55
N SER A 228 24.00 6.07 64.25
CA SER A 228 22.98 5.82 63.21
C SER A 228 23.56 5.43 61.86
N ASP A 229 24.67 6.04 61.44
CA ASP A 229 25.33 5.71 60.18
C ASP A 229 25.80 4.26 60.15
N GLY A 230 26.44 3.76 61.21
CA GLY A 230 26.92 2.37 61.28
C GLY A 230 25.78 1.36 61.21
N TRP A 231 24.70 1.62 61.96
CA TRP A 231 23.57 0.70 62.03
C TRP A 231 22.68 0.72 60.78
N LEU A 232 22.40 1.91 60.23
CA LEU A 232 21.41 2.09 59.16
C LEU A 232 22.01 2.08 57.76
N SER A 233 23.34 2.18 57.61
CA SER A 233 23.99 2.12 56.29
C SER A 233 23.65 0.83 55.52
N SER A 234 23.50 -0.29 56.22
CA SER A 234 23.10 -1.57 55.61
C SER A 234 21.70 -1.49 55.00
N ALA A 235 20.73 -0.92 55.73
CA ALA A 235 19.35 -0.74 55.29
C ALA A 235 19.24 0.26 54.14
N VAL A 236 19.95 1.39 54.22
CA VAL A 236 20.01 2.37 53.12
C VAL A 236 20.60 1.74 51.86
N LYS A 237 21.70 0.99 51.99
CA LYS A 237 22.35 0.32 50.87
C LYS A 237 21.43 -0.73 50.23
N ALA A 238 20.76 -1.54 51.04
CA ALA A 238 19.80 -2.52 50.55
C ALA A 238 18.62 -1.86 49.83
N GLY A 239 18.06 -0.80 50.42
CA GLY A 239 16.98 -0.03 49.82
C GLY A 239 17.36 0.59 48.48
N ASN A 240 18.50 1.29 48.42
CA ASN A 240 18.97 1.92 47.18
C ASN A 240 19.29 0.87 46.10
N ASN A 241 19.94 -0.23 46.46
CA ASN A 241 20.27 -1.29 45.51
C ASN A 241 19.01 -1.97 44.95
N ALA A 242 18.03 -2.28 45.80
CA ALA A 242 16.77 -2.86 45.37
C ALA A 242 15.98 -1.89 44.48
N ALA A 243 15.94 -0.60 44.84
CA ALA A 243 15.27 0.41 44.04
C ALA A 243 15.89 0.56 42.65
N ILE A 244 17.22 0.61 42.55
CA ILE A 244 17.93 0.70 41.26
C ILE A 244 17.66 -0.55 40.43
N ALA A 245 17.83 -1.74 41.02
CA ALA A 245 17.65 -3.01 40.31
C ALA A 245 16.24 -3.16 39.73
N GLU A 246 15.22 -2.90 40.56
CA GLU A 246 13.82 -3.02 40.14
C GLU A 246 13.44 -1.94 39.12
N THR A 247 13.88 -0.69 39.32
CA THR A 247 13.62 0.40 38.35
C THR A 247 14.15 0.03 36.97
N THR A 248 15.41 -0.44 36.89
CA THR A 248 16.02 -0.82 35.61
C THR A 248 15.33 -2.01 34.96
N MET A 249 14.94 -3.02 35.75
CA MET A 249 14.23 -4.20 35.24
C MET A 249 12.84 -3.85 34.69
N VAL A 250 12.08 -3.03 35.42
CA VAL A 250 10.72 -2.63 34.99
C VAL A 250 10.80 -1.65 33.82
N GLU A 251 11.75 -0.71 33.83
CA GLU A 251 11.97 0.22 32.72
C GLU A 251 12.25 -0.53 31.42
N THR A 252 13.22 -1.46 31.42
CA THR A 252 13.57 -2.26 30.25
C THR A 252 12.38 -3.05 29.73
N THR A 253 11.69 -3.78 30.62
CA THR A 253 10.50 -4.57 30.27
C THR A 253 9.40 -3.70 29.64
N LYS A 254 9.11 -2.54 30.24
CA LYS A 254 8.05 -1.65 29.76
C LYS A 254 8.40 -0.93 28.47
N LEU A 255 9.66 -0.54 28.28
CA LEU A 255 10.11 0.01 27.00
C LEU A 255 10.01 -1.04 25.87
N ASP A 256 10.34 -2.29 26.15
CA ASP A 256 10.20 -3.39 25.18
C ASP A 256 8.72 -3.61 24.79
N GLU A 257 7.80 -3.57 25.75
CA GLU A 257 6.35 -3.61 25.48
C GLU A 257 5.90 -2.46 24.54
N VAL A 258 6.37 -1.24 24.81
CA VAL A 258 6.06 -0.06 23.98
C VAL A 258 6.64 -0.22 22.57
N ILE A 259 7.87 -0.71 22.45
CA ILE A 259 8.52 -0.96 21.16
C ILE A 259 7.74 -2.02 20.37
N ALA A 260 7.40 -3.16 21.00
CA ALA A 260 6.66 -4.24 20.35
C ALA A 260 5.30 -3.77 19.81
N ALA A 261 4.54 -3.02 20.61
CA ALA A 261 3.26 -2.45 20.21
C ALA A 261 3.41 -1.42 19.06
N SER A 262 4.47 -0.61 19.10
CA SER A 262 4.75 0.36 18.04
C SER A 262 5.11 -0.33 16.72
N THR A 263 5.93 -1.39 16.74
CA THR A 263 6.33 -2.14 15.53
C THR A 263 5.14 -2.78 14.83
N HIS A 264 4.19 -3.34 15.58
CA HIS A 264 2.96 -3.89 15.00
C HIS A 264 2.17 -2.82 14.22
N SER A 265 2.09 -1.61 14.79
CA SER A 265 1.40 -0.48 14.15
C SER A 265 2.12 -0.01 12.89
N TYR A 266 3.46 0.07 12.90
CA TYR A 266 4.25 0.44 11.72
C TYR A 266 4.17 -0.59 10.60
N ASN A 267 4.16 -1.89 10.91
CA ASN A 267 3.99 -2.93 9.90
C ASN A 267 2.64 -2.80 9.19
N ALA A 268 1.55 -2.60 9.94
CA ALA A 268 0.22 -2.41 9.37
C ALA A 268 0.15 -1.17 8.45
N ILE A 269 0.77 -0.07 8.86
CA ILE A 269 0.88 1.15 8.03
C ILE A 269 1.72 0.88 6.78
N GLY A 270 2.85 0.20 6.92
CA GLY A 270 3.74 -0.16 5.82
C GLY A 270 3.03 -0.97 4.74
N TYR A 271 2.28 -2.01 5.12
CA TYR A 271 1.50 -2.82 4.19
C TYR A 271 0.43 -2.00 3.44
N SER A 272 -0.27 -1.11 4.16
CA SER A 272 -1.26 -0.21 3.56
C SER A 272 -0.64 0.71 2.53
N VAL A 273 0.51 1.33 2.84
CA VAL A 273 1.24 2.20 1.90
C VAL A 273 1.74 1.41 0.69
N THR A 274 2.31 0.22 0.87
CA THR A 274 2.73 -0.63 -0.27
C THR A 274 1.55 -1.03 -1.15
N ALA A 275 0.39 -1.35 -0.58
CA ALA A 275 -0.80 -1.68 -1.35
C ALA A 275 -1.28 -0.49 -2.20
N ILE A 276 -1.28 0.73 -1.64
CA ILE A 276 -1.61 1.96 -2.38
C ILE A 276 -0.64 2.18 -3.54
N LEU A 277 0.68 2.02 -3.31
CA LEU A 277 1.69 2.18 -4.35
C LEU A 277 1.49 1.17 -5.51
N ILE A 278 1.16 -0.09 -5.19
CA ILE A 278 0.86 -1.11 -6.21
C ILE A 278 -0.35 -0.72 -7.05
N ILE A 279 -1.44 -0.24 -6.42
CA ILE A 279 -2.65 0.20 -7.13
C ILE A 279 -2.35 1.39 -8.06
N VAL A 280 -1.58 2.38 -7.59
CA VAL A 280 -1.17 3.54 -8.39
C VAL A 280 -0.32 3.09 -9.58
N LEU A 281 0.62 2.17 -9.38
CA LEU A 281 1.49 1.65 -10.44
C LEU A 281 0.67 0.91 -11.52
N ILE A 282 -0.29 0.07 -11.13
CA ILE A 282 -1.23 -0.59 -12.05
C ILE A 282 -2.02 0.45 -12.85
N MET A 283 -2.51 1.51 -12.19
CA MET A 283 -3.26 2.57 -12.87
C MET A 283 -2.42 3.32 -13.90
N VAL A 284 -1.15 3.60 -13.58
CA VAL A 284 -0.20 4.21 -14.53
C VAL A 284 0.06 3.30 -15.72
N ILE A 285 0.26 2.00 -15.51
CA ILE A 285 0.45 1.02 -16.60
C ILE A 285 -0.77 1.01 -17.53
N ILE A 286 -1.99 0.87 -16.97
CA ILE A 286 -3.23 0.88 -17.75
C ILE A 286 -3.37 2.19 -18.53
N TYR A 287 -3.11 3.33 -17.89
CA TYR A 287 -3.13 4.64 -18.53
C TYR A 287 -2.16 4.72 -19.71
N LEU A 288 -0.93 4.25 -19.55
CA LEU A 288 0.08 4.24 -20.61
C LEU A 288 -0.35 3.36 -21.80
N ILE A 289 -0.92 2.18 -21.53
CA ILE A 289 -1.45 1.29 -22.58
C ILE A 289 -2.58 1.97 -23.36
N LEU A 290 -3.54 2.58 -22.66
CA LEU A 290 -4.66 3.28 -23.29
C LEU A 290 -4.18 4.49 -24.11
N ARG A 291 -3.26 5.28 -23.56
CA ARG A 291 -2.64 6.42 -24.26
C ARG A 291 -1.92 5.99 -25.52
N TYR A 292 -1.15 4.90 -25.45
CA TYR A 292 -0.46 4.33 -26.59
C TYR A 292 -1.44 3.89 -27.68
N ARG A 293 -2.53 3.19 -27.31
CA ARG A 293 -3.59 2.77 -28.25
C ARG A 293 -4.27 3.95 -28.93
N ARG A 294 -4.61 5.02 -28.18
CA ARG A 294 -5.20 6.25 -28.73
C ARG A 294 -4.27 6.90 -29.76
N LYS A 295 -2.97 7.02 -29.45
CA LYS A 295 -1.97 7.59 -30.37
C LYS A 295 -1.87 6.78 -31.67
N LYS A 296 -1.83 5.44 -31.58
CA LYS A 296 -1.80 4.55 -32.74
C LYS A 296 -3.07 4.67 -33.61
N LYS A 297 -4.25 4.79 -32.99
CA LYS A 297 -5.53 4.99 -33.70
C LYS A 297 -5.54 6.32 -34.48
N MET A 298 -5.05 7.40 -33.89
CA MET A 298 -4.95 8.71 -34.54
C MET A 298 -4.01 8.70 -35.75
N ILE A 299 -2.83 8.06 -35.63
CA ILE A 299 -1.88 7.92 -36.74
C ILE A 299 -2.51 7.15 -37.90
N LYS A 300 -3.18 6.03 -37.63
CA LYS A 300 -3.88 5.26 -38.67
C LYS A 300 -4.97 6.08 -39.36
N LYS A 301 -5.80 6.80 -38.60
CA LYS A 301 -6.84 7.68 -39.18
C LYS A 301 -6.23 8.69 -40.15
N ALA A 302 -5.16 9.38 -39.77
CA ALA A 302 -4.48 10.34 -40.64
C ALA A 302 -3.95 9.73 -41.94
N GLN A 303 -3.47 8.48 -41.91
CA GLN A 303 -3.06 7.76 -43.12
C GLN A 303 -4.24 7.45 -44.06
N TYR A 304 -5.36 6.97 -43.50
CA TYR A 304 -6.56 6.71 -44.31
C TYR A 304 -7.14 8.00 -44.92
N THR A 305 -7.19 9.11 -44.17
CA THR A 305 -7.67 10.39 -44.72
C THR A 305 -6.83 10.88 -45.89
N LYS A 306 -5.50 10.68 -45.84
CA LYS A 306 -4.60 11.03 -46.94
C LYS A 306 -4.83 10.18 -48.19
N LEU A 307 -5.17 8.90 -48.04
CA LEU A 307 -5.45 8.01 -49.16
C LEU A 307 -6.80 8.32 -49.84
N LEU A 308 -7.78 8.79 -49.06
CA LEU A 308 -9.14 9.07 -49.54
C LEU A 308 -9.26 10.39 -50.32
N ASN A 309 -8.33 11.33 -50.10
CA ASN A 309 -8.29 12.63 -50.77
C ASN A 309 -7.39 12.64 -52.03
N LYS A 310 -6.90 11.47 -52.46
CA LYS A 310 -6.20 11.28 -53.73
C LYS A 310 -7.16 10.66 -54.74
#